data_AF-A0A1T2L9F1-F1
#
_entry.id   AF-A0A1T2L9F1-F1
#
_cell.length_a   1.000
_cell.length_b   1.000
_cell.length_c   1.000
_cell.angle_alpha   90.00
_cell.angle_beta   90.00
_cell.angle_gamma   90.00
#
_symmetry.space_group_name_H-M   'P 1'
#
loop_
_entity.id
_entity.type
_entity.pdbx_description
1 polymer ?
#
loop_
_entity_poly.entity_id
_entity_poly.type
_entity_poly.pdbx_seq_one_letter_code
_entity_poly.pdbx_strand_id
1 'polypeptide(L)'
;MYSTASSLINRFDATEVAQFATPKRYPVVDALLLELTAESGDRSAYAAEDIEAADAALVNINQALETASQTIDSYLGKRHTLPLSASQISSSPLPGYCEDIARYLLNDDQELEKVTKRHDRALRWLRDLADGKASLGGGEPSTSQGGAAVVTGPGRRFKRGGGRVF
;
A
#
# COMPACT_ATOMS: atom_id res chain seq x y z
N MET A 1 0.11 0.06 -12.28
CA MET A 1 -0.50 0.75 -11.12
C MET A 1 -1.02 -0.30 -10.15
N TYR A 2 -0.83 -0.12 -8.84
CA TYR A 2 -1.11 -1.15 -7.82
C TYR A 2 -2.47 -1.00 -7.10
N SER A 3 -3.12 0.15 -7.21
CA SER A 3 -4.48 0.40 -6.72
C SER A 3 -5.20 1.35 -7.69
N THR A 4 -6.46 1.69 -7.41
CA THR A 4 -7.30 2.59 -8.21
C THR A 4 -7.79 3.76 -7.36
N ALA A 5 -8.27 4.82 -8.00
CA ALA A 5 -8.88 5.96 -7.32
C ALA A 5 -10.07 5.50 -6.44
N SER A 6 -10.95 4.63 -6.96
CA SER A 6 -12.09 4.11 -6.20
C SER A 6 -11.65 3.32 -4.97
N SER A 7 -10.60 2.49 -5.05
CA SER A 7 -10.08 1.76 -3.89
C SER A 7 -9.49 2.71 -2.83
N LEU A 8 -8.75 3.74 -3.26
CA LEU A 8 -8.20 4.76 -2.37
C LEU A 8 -9.30 5.56 -1.65
N ILE A 9 -10.33 5.98 -2.40
CA ILE A 9 -11.49 6.71 -1.87
C ILE A 9 -12.23 5.87 -0.83
N ASN A 10 -12.55 4.62 -1.17
CA ASN A 10 -13.23 3.69 -0.25
C ASN A 10 -12.44 3.42 1.03
N ARG A 11 -11.11 3.41 0.97
CA ARG A 11 -10.26 3.16 2.14
C ARG A 11 -10.15 4.36 3.08
N PHE A 12 -10.13 5.58 2.55
CA PHE A 12 -9.80 6.78 3.31
C PHE A 12 -10.94 7.77 3.49
N ASP A 13 -12.15 7.42 3.04
CA ASP A 13 -13.33 8.29 2.99
C ASP A 13 -13.23 9.36 1.90
N ALA A 14 -14.30 9.51 1.12
CA ALA A 14 -14.34 10.45 0.01
C ALA A 14 -14.22 11.91 0.45
N THR A 15 -14.71 12.26 1.65
CA THR A 15 -14.58 13.63 2.21
C THR A 15 -13.12 13.97 2.45
N GLU A 16 -12.39 13.02 3.04
CA GLU A 16 -10.98 13.19 3.34
C GLU A 16 -10.17 13.33 2.04
N VAL A 17 -10.42 12.45 1.07
CA VAL A 17 -9.72 12.46 -0.21
C VAL A 17 -10.04 13.72 -1.01
N ALA A 18 -11.30 14.17 -1.02
CA ALA A 18 -11.70 15.41 -1.69
C ALA A 18 -10.96 16.63 -1.12
N GLN A 19 -10.78 16.70 0.19
CA GLN A 19 -10.08 17.81 0.85
C GLN A 19 -8.64 17.99 0.34
N PHE A 20 -7.96 16.88 0.00
CA PHE A 20 -6.56 16.88 -0.41
C PHE A 20 -6.37 16.81 -1.92
N ALA A 21 -7.24 16.10 -2.62
CA ALA A 21 -7.16 15.94 -4.06
C ALA A 21 -7.67 17.16 -4.83
N THR A 22 -8.59 17.94 -4.26
CA THR A 22 -9.16 19.09 -4.95
C THR A 22 -8.09 20.17 -5.18
N PRO A 23 -7.84 20.59 -6.43
CA PRO A 23 -6.91 21.68 -6.69
C PRO A 23 -7.33 22.97 -5.99
N LYS A 24 -6.37 23.71 -5.42
CA LYS A 24 -6.60 24.97 -4.66
C LYS A 24 -7.40 26.07 -5.40
N ARG A 25 -7.56 25.95 -6.72
CA ARG A 25 -8.33 26.89 -7.56
C ARG A 25 -9.84 26.62 -7.53
N TYR A 26 -10.28 25.46 -7.06
CA TYR A 26 -11.70 25.09 -6.94
C TYR A 26 -12.12 25.03 -5.47
N PRO A 27 -13.42 25.20 -5.17
CA PRO A 27 -13.97 24.76 -3.88
C PRO A 27 -13.80 23.24 -3.73
N VAL A 28 -13.67 22.77 -2.49
CA VAL A 28 -13.56 21.32 -2.19
C VAL A 28 -14.73 20.58 -2.83
N VAL A 29 -14.40 19.56 -3.62
CA VAL A 29 -15.37 18.75 -4.36
C VAL A 29 -16.27 17.99 -3.37
N ASP A 30 -17.56 17.88 -3.69
CA ASP A 30 -18.49 17.05 -2.93
C ASP A 30 -18.05 15.57 -2.92
N ALA A 31 -18.16 14.92 -1.76
CA ALA A 31 -17.69 13.55 -1.58
C ALA A 31 -18.38 12.55 -2.53
N LEU A 32 -19.70 12.67 -2.72
CA LEU A 32 -20.45 11.79 -3.60
C LEU A 32 -20.11 12.07 -5.07
N LEU A 33 -19.92 13.34 -5.45
CA LEU A 33 -19.45 13.67 -6.80
C LEU A 33 -18.08 13.06 -7.10
N LEU A 34 -17.15 13.07 -6.13
CA LEU A 34 -15.83 12.47 -6.29
C LEU A 34 -15.92 10.94 -6.47
N GLU A 35 -16.76 10.26 -5.67
CA GLU A 35 -17.05 8.83 -5.82
C GLU A 35 -17.61 8.50 -7.21
N LEU A 36 -18.66 9.21 -7.62
CA LEU A 36 -19.26 9.05 -8.96
C LEU A 36 -18.24 9.30 -10.06
N THR A 37 -17.34 10.27 -9.89
CA THR A 37 -16.29 10.55 -10.87
C THR A 37 -15.28 9.40 -10.97
N ALA A 38 -14.85 8.85 -9.83
CA ALA A 38 -13.93 7.72 -9.81
C ALA A 38 -14.54 6.42 -10.38
N GLU A 39 -15.84 6.21 -10.18
CA GLU A 39 -16.57 5.03 -10.65
C GLU A 39 -17.19 5.19 -12.06
N SER A 40 -17.03 6.35 -12.69
CA SER A 40 -17.70 6.70 -13.95
C SER A 40 -19.24 6.59 -13.86
N GLY A 41 -19.80 6.98 -12.70
CA GLY A 41 -21.23 7.02 -12.41
C GLY A 41 -21.95 8.22 -13.03
N ASP A 42 -23.27 8.29 -12.81
CA ASP A 42 -24.10 9.40 -13.29
C ASP A 42 -23.85 10.68 -12.49
N ARG A 43 -23.42 11.74 -13.17
CA ARG A 43 -23.10 13.05 -12.60
C ARG A 43 -24.01 14.16 -13.15
N SER A 44 -25.07 13.80 -13.88
CA SER A 44 -25.96 14.75 -14.56
C SER A 44 -26.70 15.71 -13.63
N ALA A 45 -26.75 15.40 -12.32
CA ALA A 45 -27.33 16.27 -11.30
C ALA A 45 -26.40 17.41 -10.83
N TYR A 46 -25.12 17.39 -11.20
CA TYR A 46 -24.12 18.37 -10.76
C TYR A 46 -23.85 19.45 -11.81
N ALA A 47 -23.41 20.62 -11.36
CA ALA A 47 -23.02 21.71 -12.25
C ALA A 47 -21.75 21.35 -13.04
N ALA A 48 -21.59 21.93 -14.23
CA ALA A 48 -20.43 21.66 -15.09
C ALA A 48 -19.11 22.04 -14.42
N GLU A 49 -19.11 23.12 -13.63
CA GLU A 49 -17.97 23.60 -12.87
C GLU A 49 -17.57 22.63 -11.75
N ASP A 50 -18.55 22.01 -11.08
CA ASP A 50 -18.30 21.00 -10.05
C ASP A 50 -17.73 19.71 -10.66
N ILE A 51 -18.26 19.30 -11.82
CA ILE A 51 -17.75 18.16 -12.59
C ILE A 51 -16.30 18.40 -13.02
N GLU A 52 -15.98 19.61 -13.49
CA GLU A 52 -14.61 19.98 -13.85
C GLU A 52 -13.66 19.89 -12.64
N ALA A 53 -14.11 20.39 -11.48
CA ALA A 53 -13.34 20.30 -10.24
C ALA A 53 -13.11 18.82 -9.83
N ALA A 54 -14.13 17.97 -9.95
CA ALA A 54 -14.05 16.55 -9.64
C ALA A 54 -13.12 15.79 -10.61
N ASP A 55 -13.18 16.09 -11.91
CA ASP A 55 -12.27 15.52 -12.91
C ASP A 55 -10.83 15.93 -12.63
N ALA A 56 -10.59 17.20 -12.26
CA ALA A 56 -9.26 17.67 -11.87
C ALA A 56 -8.76 17.00 -10.57
N ALA A 57 -9.64 16.76 -9.59
CA ALA A 57 -9.30 16.01 -8.38
C ALA A 57 -8.94 14.55 -8.71
N LEU A 58 -9.70 13.89 -9.61
CA LEU A 58 -9.40 12.54 -10.06
C LEU A 58 -8.03 12.45 -10.77
N VAL A 59 -7.67 13.45 -11.56
CA VAL A 59 -6.32 13.54 -12.17
C VAL A 59 -5.23 13.57 -11.09
N ASN A 60 -5.38 14.39 -10.05
CA ASN A 60 -4.41 14.46 -8.94
C ASN A 60 -4.29 13.11 -8.21
N ILE A 61 -5.40 12.43 -7.92
CA ILE A 61 -5.41 11.11 -7.29
C ILE A 61 -4.64 10.10 -8.15
N ASN A 62 -4.91 10.07 -9.46
CA ASN A 62 -4.24 9.15 -10.37
C ASN A 62 -2.75 9.43 -10.50
N GLN A 63 -2.33 10.70 -10.53
CA GLN A 63 -0.91 11.07 -10.53
C GLN A 63 -0.19 10.64 -9.24
N ALA A 64 -0.84 10.78 -8.08
CA ALA A 64 -0.31 10.32 -6.82
C ALA A 64 -0.19 8.79 -6.77
N LEU A 65 -1.20 8.06 -7.26
CA LEU A 65 -1.17 6.60 -7.37
C LEU A 65 -0.12 6.10 -8.37
N GLU A 66 0.07 6.80 -9.48
CA GLU A 66 1.11 6.49 -10.46
C GLU A 66 2.50 6.68 -9.86
N THR A 67 2.75 7.82 -9.22
CA THR A 67 4.01 8.11 -8.53
C THR A 67 4.29 7.08 -7.42
N ALA A 68 3.27 6.73 -6.62
CA ALA A 68 3.37 5.68 -5.62
C ALA A 68 3.70 4.32 -6.25
N SER A 69 3.11 4.01 -7.40
CA SER A 69 3.38 2.77 -8.13
C SER A 69 4.81 2.70 -8.65
N GLN A 70 5.32 3.79 -9.25
CA GLN A 70 6.71 3.88 -9.70
C GLN A 70 7.69 3.74 -8.52
N THR A 71 7.34 4.33 -7.37
CA THR A 71 8.12 4.17 -6.13
C THR A 71 8.18 2.70 -5.72
N ILE A 72 7.05 2.00 -5.70
CA ILE A 72 6.97 0.56 -5.39
C ILE A 72 7.81 -0.25 -6.40
N ASP A 73 7.66 0.00 -7.70
CA ASP A 73 8.41 -0.68 -8.77
C ASP A 73 9.92 -0.54 -8.59
N SER A 74 10.40 0.63 -8.14
CA SER A 74 11.82 0.86 -7.89
C SER A 74 12.40 -0.05 -6.79
N TYR A 75 11.59 -0.48 -5.81
CA TYR A 75 11.98 -1.44 -4.79
C TYR A 75 11.85 -2.88 -5.29
N LEU A 76 10.76 -3.19 -5.99
CA LEU A 76 10.47 -4.54 -6.48
C LEU A 76 11.44 -5.01 -7.55
N GLY A 77 11.87 -4.13 -8.46
CA GLY A 77 12.73 -4.46 -9.59
C GLY A 77 14.10 -5.04 -9.21
N LYS A 78 14.49 -4.97 -7.93
CA LYS A 78 15.70 -5.62 -7.41
C LYS A 78 15.59 -7.14 -7.34
N ARG A 79 14.38 -7.69 -7.17
CA ARG A 79 14.17 -9.11 -6.86
C ARG A 79 13.02 -9.76 -7.64
N HIS A 80 12.06 -8.99 -8.12
CA HIS A 80 10.91 -9.49 -8.85
C HIS A 80 10.94 -9.03 -10.31
N THR A 81 10.43 -9.87 -11.20
CA THR A 81 10.18 -9.48 -12.58
C THR A 81 8.97 -8.56 -12.64
N LEU A 82 9.13 -7.42 -13.32
CA LEU A 82 8.05 -6.45 -13.56
C LEU A 82 7.59 -6.52 -15.03
N PRO A 83 6.29 -6.28 -15.31
CA PRO A 83 5.22 -5.99 -14.34
C PRO A 83 4.76 -7.24 -13.57
N LEU A 84 4.35 -7.05 -12.30
CA LEU A 84 3.72 -8.13 -11.52
C LEU A 84 2.38 -8.54 -12.13
N SER A 85 2.01 -9.81 -11.95
CA SER A 85 0.67 -10.28 -12.36
C SER A 85 -0.42 -9.73 -11.44
N ALA A 86 -1.64 -9.58 -11.98
CA ALA A 86 -2.80 -9.11 -11.21
C ALA A 86 -3.07 -9.97 -9.95
N SER A 87 -2.86 -11.28 -10.04
CA SER A 87 -2.97 -12.19 -8.90
C SER A 87 -1.99 -11.83 -7.78
N GLN A 88 -0.70 -11.65 -8.12
CA GLN A 88 0.33 -11.25 -7.15
C GLN A 88 0.03 -9.90 -6.50
N ILE A 89 -0.51 -8.94 -7.26
CA ILE A 89 -0.90 -7.65 -6.72
C ILE A 89 -2.02 -7.83 -5.68
N SER A 90 -3.10 -8.53 -6.05
CA SER A 90 -4.29 -8.71 -5.19
C SER A 90 -4.04 -9.54 -3.93
N SER A 91 -3.10 -10.49 -3.97
CA SER A 91 -2.74 -11.33 -2.81
C SER A 91 -1.69 -10.71 -1.88
N SER A 92 -1.11 -9.57 -2.28
CA SER A 92 -0.03 -8.90 -1.55
C SER A 92 -0.54 -7.67 -0.78
N PRO A 93 0.22 -7.14 0.18
CA PRO A 93 -0.11 -5.88 0.82
C PRO A 93 0.20 -4.65 -0.06
N LEU A 94 0.65 -4.82 -1.31
CA LEU A 94 1.04 -3.72 -2.21
C LEU A 94 -0.06 -2.69 -2.47
N PRO A 95 -1.33 -3.07 -2.73
CA PRO A 95 -2.38 -2.08 -2.97
C PRO A 95 -2.52 -1.10 -1.79
N GLY A 96 -2.50 -1.64 -0.56
CA GLY A 96 -2.60 -0.83 0.65
C GLY A 96 -1.40 0.08 0.89
N TYR A 97 -0.19 -0.36 0.56
CA TYR A 97 0.99 0.48 0.64
C TYR A 97 1.03 1.55 -0.47
N CYS A 98 0.54 1.22 -1.68
CA CYS A 98 0.37 2.17 -2.76
C CYS A 98 -0.59 3.30 -2.35
N GLU A 99 -1.70 2.94 -1.71
CA GLU A 99 -2.69 3.89 -1.18
C GLU A 99 -2.11 4.77 -0.06
N ASP A 100 -1.36 4.18 0.89
CA ASP A 100 -0.73 4.95 1.97
C ASP A 100 0.32 5.95 1.42
N ILE A 101 1.08 5.58 0.40
CA ILE A 101 2.04 6.49 -0.27
C ILE A 101 1.30 7.57 -1.06
N ALA A 102 0.30 7.19 -1.87
CA ALA A 102 -0.48 8.14 -2.66
C ALA A 102 -1.19 9.17 -1.76
N ARG A 103 -1.76 8.73 -0.63
CA ARG A 103 -2.35 9.63 0.36
C ARG A 103 -1.33 10.63 0.90
N TYR A 104 -0.10 10.18 1.21
CA TYR A 104 0.95 11.09 1.65
C TYR A 104 1.29 12.14 0.58
N LEU A 105 1.40 11.73 -0.69
CA LEU A 105 1.69 12.64 -1.80
C LEU A 105 0.58 13.68 -2.03
N LEU A 106 -0.69 13.33 -1.80
CA LEU A 106 -1.81 14.28 -1.84
C LEU A 106 -1.80 15.28 -0.66
N ASN A 107 -1.11 14.93 0.43
CA ASN A 107 -1.05 15.70 1.68
C ASN A 107 0.25 16.53 1.81
N ASP A 108 0.98 16.80 0.73
CA ASP A 108 2.34 17.36 0.80
C ASP A 108 2.44 18.70 1.58
N ASP A 109 1.36 19.48 1.60
CA ASP A 109 1.29 20.75 2.35
C ASP A 109 0.92 20.59 3.85
N GLN A 110 0.46 19.42 4.29
CA GLN A 110 -0.04 19.17 5.65
C GLN A 110 0.65 17.95 6.27
N GLU A 111 1.59 18.19 7.18
CA GLU A 111 2.23 17.13 7.96
C GLU A 111 1.26 16.55 9.00
N LEU A 112 0.42 15.61 8.56
CA LEU A 112 -0.42 14.81 9.44
C LEU A 112 0.41 13.63 9.97
N GLU A 113 0.74 13.65 11.26
CA GLU A 113 1.60 12.64 11.91
C GLU A 113 1.20 11.18 11.58
N LYS A 114 -0.12 10.90 11.54
CA LYS A 114 -0.64 9.57 11.21
C LYS A 114 -0.38 9.18 9.75
N VAL A 115 -0.46 10.13 8.82
CA VAL A 115 -0.20 9.91 7.38
C VAL A 115 1.29 9.67 7.16
N THR A 116 2.16 10.51 7.74
CA THR A 116 3.62 10.34 7.70
C THR A 116 4.05 8.99 8.28
N LYS A 117 3.51 8.59 9.44
CA LYS A 117 3.81 7.28 10.05
C LYS A 117 3.43 6.09 9.15
N ARG A 118 2.31 6.18 8.43
CA ARG A 118 1.88 5.13 7.48
C ARG A 118 2.76 5.11 6.23
N HIS A 119 3.06 6.26 5.66
CA HIS A 119 4.02 6.40 4.56
C HIS A 119 5.38 5.79 4.91
N ASP A 120 5.95 6.15 6.06
CA ASP A 120 7.23 5.61 6.50
C ASP A 120 7.17 4.10 6.72
N ARG A 121 6.03 3.58 7.19
CA ARG A 121 5.82 2.13 7.35
C ARG A 121 5.81 1.45 5.98
N ALA A 122 5.16 2.04 4.98
CA ALA A 122 5.18 1.53 3.62
C ALA A 122 6.61 1.49 3.06
N LEU A 123 7.35 2.59 3.16
CA LEU A 123 8.75 2.66 2.70
C LEU A 123 9.66 1.66 3.44
N ARG A 124 9.47 1.48 4.76
CA ARG A 124 10.21 0.47 5.52
C ARG A 124 9.93 -0.95 5.01
N TRP A 125 8.67 -1.29 4.80
CA TRP A 125 8.31 -2.61 4.30
C TRP A 125 8.83 -2.85 2.87
N LEU A 126 8.80 -1.85 1.99
CA LEU A 126 9.37 -1.95 0.64
C LEU A 126 10.90 -2.15 0.68
N ARG A 127 11.61 -1.51 1.63
CA ARG A 127 13.04 -1.78 1.87
C ARG A 127 13.27 -3.20 2.37
N ASP A 128 12.46 -3.67 3.32
CA ASP A 128 12.55 -5.05 3.82
C ASP A 128 12.27 -6.07 2.70
N LEU A 129 11.36 -5.77 1.80
CA LEU A 129 11.08 -6.60 0.62
C LEU A 129 12.28 -6.62 -0.35
N ALA A 130 12.83 -5.44 -0.66
CA ALA A 130 14.06 -5.31 -1.46
C ALA A 130 15.27 -6.03 -0.84
N ASP A 131 15.37 -6.04 0.50
CA ASP A 131 16.41 -6.75 1.25
C ASP A 131 16.12 -8.26 1.40
N GLY A 132 14.89 -8.71 1.09
CA GLY A 132 14.45 -10.11 1.28
C GLY A 132 14.05 -10.50 2.68
N LYS A 133 13.85 -9.53 3.56
CA LYS A 133 13.33 -9.71 4.92
C LYS A 133 11.81 -9.84 4.93
N ALA A 134 11.14 -9.31 3.91
CA ALA A 134 9.72 -9.47 3.65
C ALA A 134 9.47 -10.20 2.31
N SER A 135 8.24 -10.65 2.08
CA SER A 135 7.80 -11.26 0.82
C SER A 135 6.40 -10.74 0.45
N LEU A 136 6.05 -10.84 -0.83
CA LEU A 136 4.73 -10.46 -1.36
C LEU A 136 3.58 -11.34 -0.85
N GLY A 137 3.89 -12.48 -0.23
CA GLY A 137 2.89 -13.46 0.20
C GLY A 137 2.49 -14.39 -0.95
N GLY A 138 2.66 -15.69 -0.75
CA GLY A 138 2.49 -16.72 -1.78
C GLY A 138 3.85 -17.17 -2.34
N GLY A 139 4.37 -18.25 -1.74
CA GLY A 139 5.56 -19.03 -2.13
C GLY A 139 6.43 -18.48 -3.26
N GLU A 140 7.32 -17.55 -2.95
CA GLU A 140 8.49 -17.37 -3.80
C GLU A 140 9.48 -18.51 -3.57
N PRO A 141 10.19 -18.98 -4.60
CA PRO A 141 11.29 -19.91 -4.41
C PRO A 141 12.29 -19.23 -3.50
N SER A 142 12.47 -19.81 -2.32
CA SER A 142 13.49 -19.41 -1.36
C SER A 142 14.83 -19.52 -2.08
N THR A 143 15.35 -18.43 -2.62
CA THR A 143 16.78 -18.36 -2.93
C THR A 143 17.47 -18.19 -1.60
N SER A 144 17.64 -19.33 -0.92
CA SER A 144 18.49 -19.49 0.24
C SER A 144 19.90 -19.10 -0.15
N GLN A 145 20.28 -17.84 0.08
CA GLN A 145 21.66 -17.43 0.19
C GLN A 145 21.83 -16.66 1.49
N GLY A 146 22.48 -17.34 2.44
CA GLY A 146 22.77 -16.81 3.77
C GLY A 146 22.77 -17.93 4.80
N GLY A 147 23.92 -18.58 4.99
CA GLY A 147 24.08 -19.77 5.82
C GLY A 147 23.54 -19.60 7.24
N ALA A 148 22.46 -20.32 7.54
CA ALA A 148 22.08 -20.62 8.90
C ALA A 148 22.91 -21.83 9.36
N ALA A 149 23.90 -21.58 10.23
CA ALA A 149 24.50 -22.66 11.01
C ALA A 149 23.40 -23.27 11.88
N VAL A 150 22.88 -24.43 11.48
CA VAL A 150 22.01 -25.25 12.31
C VAL A 150 22.90 -25.86 13.40
N VAL A 151 22.93 -25.23 14.56
CA VAL A 151 23.50 -25.85 15.77
C VAL A 151 22.48 -26.86 16.30
N THR A 152 22.62 -28.11 15.88
CA THR A 152 21.90 -29.24 16.48
C THR A 152 22.59 -29.60 17.80
N GLY A 153 22.10 -29.04 18.92
CA GLY A 153 22.52 -29.50 20.25
C GLY A 153 21.90 -30.88 20.56
N PRO A 154 22.64 -31.84 21.15
CA PRO A 154 22.08 -33.15 21.49
C PRO A 154 20.95 -33.01 22.53
N GLY A 155 19.88 -33.79 22.33
CA GLY A 155 18.66 -33.73 23.12
C GLY A 155 18.88 -33.87 24.62
N ARG A 156 18.19 -33.03 25.40
CA ARG A 156 18.16 -33.09 26.87
C ARG A 156 17.73 -34.49 27.33
N ARG A 157 18.67 -35.26 27.90
CA ARG A 157 18.39 -36.50 28.61
C ARG A 157 18.38 -36.24 30.11
N PHE A 158 17.27 -35.72 30.64
CA PHE A 158 16.99 -35.87 32.08
C PHE A 158 16.22 -37.16 32.29
N LYS A 159 16.96 -38.22 32.63
CA LYS A 159 16.41 -39.49 33.12
C LYS A 159 16.60 -39.49 34.64
N ARG A 160 15.54 -39.26 35.42
CA ARG A 160 15.61 -39.43 36.87
C ARG A 160 15.53 -40.94 37.17
N GLY A 161 16.69 -41.56 37.36
CA GLY A 161 16.80 -42.95 37.77
C GLY A 161 16.53 -43.13 39.26
N GLY A 162 15.61 -44.05 39.57
CA GLY A 162 15.86 -45.23 40.42
C GLY A 162 15.97 -45.11 41.94
N GLY A 163 15.11 -45.86 42.64
CA GLY A 163 15.26 -46.33 44.04
C GLY A 163 13.89 -46.73 44.62
N ARG A 164 13.32 -47.89 44.29
CA ARG A 164 13.44 -49.24 44.91
C ARG A 164 12.85 -49.35 46.34
N VAL A 165 11.71 -50.05 46.40
CA VAL A 165 11.23 -51.09 47.35
C VAL A 165 11.72 -51.03 48.80
N PHE A 166 10.77 -50.88 49.74
CA PHE A 166 10.40 -51.89 50.75
C PHE A 166 8.89 -51.85 50.94
#